data_AF-A0A9P6S8T1-F1
#
_entry.id   AF-A0A9P6S8T1-F1
#
_cell.length_a   1.000
_cell.length_b   1.000
_cell.length_c   1.000
_cell.angle_alpha   90.00
_cell.angle_beta   90.00
_cell.angle_gamma   90.00
#
_symmetry.space_group_name_H-M   'P 1'
#
loop_
_entity.id
_entity.type
_entity.pdbx_description
1 polymer ?
#
loop_
_entity_poly.entity_id
_entity_poly.type
_entity_poly.pdbx_seq_one_letter_code
_entity_poly.pdbx_strand_id
1 'polypeptide(L)'
;MDRSPQKFRMGAQTLSIKAEYDGDKYFHRMNEILSAFPSAIGFEINGDAIDFLTKDNGDLHIPPIIGHYPDSIIDVVPGAEEGSSHRPRGPQAVMS
;
A
#
# COMPACT_ATOMS: atom_id res chain seq x y z
N MET A 1 17.25 -17.97 -2.09
CA MET A 1 17.71 -16.64 -1.61
C MET A 1 16.60 -16.11 -0.71
N ASP A 2 16.88 -15.90 0.56
CA ASP A 2 15.93 -15.32 1.51
C ASP A 2 15.88 -13.81 1.19
N ARG A 3 14.73 -13.29 0.73
CA ARG A 3 14.60 -11.84 0.52
C ARG A 3 14.45 -11.15 1.86
N SER A 4 15.16 -10.04 2.03
CA SER A 4 14.98 -9.13 3.16
C SER A 4 13.49 -8.78 3.33
N PRO A 5 12.98 -8.67 4.57
CA PRO A 5 11.59 -8.31 4.80
C PRO A 5 11.30 -6.90 4.26
N GLN A 6 10.18 -6.77 3.56
CA GLN A 6 9.68 -5.50 3.05
C GLN A 6 9.06 -4.70 4.20
N LYS A 7 9.39 -3.42 4.28
CA LYS A 7 8.85 -2.52 5.31
C LYS A 7 7.68 -1.71 4.78
N PHE A 8 6.64 -1.62 5.58
CA PHE A 8 5.43 -0.84 5.35
C PHE A 8 5.21 0.12 6.52
N ARG A 9 4.82 1.35 6.25
CA ARG A 9 4.66 2.39 7.28
C ARG A 9 3.32 3.11 7.15
N MET A 10 2.63 3.33 8.26
CA MET A 10 1.46 4.22 8.33
C MET A 10 1.61 5.12 9.56
N GLY A 11 1.82 6.43 9.33
CA GLY A 11 2.13 7.37 10.41
C GLY A 11 3.39 6.94 11.20
N ALA A 12 3.26 6.73 12.51
CA ALA A 12 4.36 6.30 13.37
C ALA A 12 4.58 4.77 13.40
N GLN A 13 3.62 3.98 12.88
CA GLN A 13 3.68 2.52 12.93
C GLN A 13 4.42 1.98 11.70
N THR A 14 5.35 1.05 11.93
CA THR A 14 6.08 0.34 10.87
C THR A 14 5.89 -1.16 11.04
N LEU A 15 5.55 -1.84 9.96
CA LEU A 15 5.42 -3.29 9.87
C LEU A 15 6.49 -3.83 8.92
N SER A 16 7.11 -4.96 9.26
CA SER A 16 8.04 -5.66 8.39
C SER A 16 7.44 -7.01 8.00
N ILE A 17 7.22 -7.22 6.70
CA ILE A 17 6.60 -8.44 6.18
C ILE A 17 7.61 -9.20 5.34
N LYS A 18 7.84 -10.46 5.69
CA LYS A 18 8.66 -11.35 4.86
C LYS A 18 7.87 -11.75 3.63
N ALA A 19 8.50 -11.69 2.45
CA ALA A 19 7.88 -12.26 1.25
C ALA A 19 7.80 -13.78 1.37
N GLU A 20 6.66 -14.35 1.08
CA GLU A 20 6.47 -15.79 0.94
C GLU A 20 6.65 -16.21 -0.51
N TYR A 21 7.02 -17.47 -0.72
CA TYR A 21 7.23 -18.06 -2.03
C TYR A 21 6.18 -19.15 -2.27
N ASP A 22 5.38 -19.00 -3.32
CA ASP A 22 4.35 -19.98 -3.66
C ASP A 22 4.85 -21.13 -4.56
N GLY A 23 6.10 -21.07 -5.03
CA GLY A 23 6.62 -21.98 -6.06
C GLY A 23 6.87 -21.31 -7.41
N ASP A 24 6.18 -20.19 -7.68
CA ASP A 24 6.30 -19.40 -8.92
C ASP A 24 6.85 -17.99 -8.65
N LYS A 25 6.27 -17.29 -7.67
CA LYS A 25 6.63 -15.91 -7.34
C LYS A 25 6.65 -15.64 -5.85
N TYR A 26 7.40 -14.61 -5.49
CA TYR A 26 7.37 -14.04 -4.16
C TYR A 26 6.19 -13.09 -4.03
N PHE A 27 5.45 -13.18 -2.92
CA PHE A 27 4.32 -12.31 -2.63
C PHE A 27 4.27 -11.98 -1.13
N HIS A 28 3.63 -10.87 -0.79
CA HIS A 28 3.33 -10.56 0.61
C HIS A 28 1.82 -10.77 0.85
N ARG A 29 1.44 -11.23 2.04
CA ARG A 29 0.02 -11.42 2.38
C ARG A 29 -0.63 -10.09 2.68
N MET A 30 -1.63 -9.73 1.87
CA MET A 30 -2.44 -8.53 2.10
C MET A 30 -3.07 -8.53 3.50
N ASN A 31 -3.48 -9.71 4.01
CA ASN A 31 -4.07 -9.84 5.35
C ASN A 31 -3.15 -9.35 6.48
N GLU A 32 -1.83 -9.52 6.37
CA GLU A 32 -0.91 -9.01 7.40
C GLU A 32 -0.84 -7.48 7.38
N ILE A 33 -0.88 -6.88 6.18
CA ILE A 33 -0.95 -5.41 6.02
C ILE A 33 -2.26 -4.89 6.60
N LEU A 34 -3.40 -5.45 6.21
CA LEU A 34 -4.72 -5.00 6.67
C LEU A 34 -4.95 -5.28 8.16
N SER A 35 -4.35 -6.35 8.72
CA SER A 35 -4.41 -6.61 10.16
C SER A 35 -3.65 -5.55 10.97
N ALA A 36 -2.55 -5.01 10.44
CA ALA A 36 -1.78 -3.97 11.10
C ALA A 36 -2.29 -2.56 10.80
N PHE A 37 -2.86 -2.36 9.61
CA PHE A 37 -3.33 -1.09 9.06
C PHE A 37 -4.77 -1.27 8.52
N PRO A 38 -5.77 -1.44 9.40
CA PRO A 38 -7.13 -1.77 8.99
C PRO A 38 -7.83 -0.66 8.21
N SER A 39 -7.38 0.58 8.35
CA SER A 39 -7.86 1.72 7.58
C SER A 39 -7.15 1.89 6.24
N ALA A 40 -6.17 1.06 5.88
CA ALA A 40 -5.40 1.27 4.67
C ALA A 40 -6.26 1.13 3.40
N ILE A 41 -6.05 2.03 2.44
CA ILE A 41 -6.72 2.00 1.13
C ILE A 41 -5.74 1.80 -0.03
N GLY A 42 -4.45 1.98 0.22
CA GLY A 42 -3.42 1.90 -0.81
C GLY A 42 -2.02 2.10 -0.24
N PHE A 43 -1.07 2.26 -1.13
CA PHE A 43 0.32 2.57 -0.85
C PHE A 43 0.68 3.94 -1.45
N GLU A 44 1.78 4.52 -0.97
CA GLU A 44 2.43 5.67 -1.58
C GLU A 44 3.90 5.33 -1.78
N ILE A 45 4.41 5.56 -2.99
CA ILE A 45 5.82 5.37 -3.33
C ILE A 45 6.30 6.62 -4.06
N ASN A 46 7.34 7.28 -3.53
CA ASN A 46 7.91 8.51 -4.12
C ASN A 46 6.88 9.64 -4.35
N GLY A 47 5.79 9.68 -3.57
CA GLY A 47 4.69 10.64 -3.72
C GLY A 47 3.57 10.21 -4.66
N ASP A 48 3.69 9.06 -5.32
CA ASP A 48 2.63 8.48 -6.15
C ASP A 48 1.78 7.52 -5.32
N ALA A 49 0.48 7.80 -5.24
CA ALA A 49 -0.50 6.93 -4.59
C ALA A 49 -0.88 5.76 -5.51
N ILE A 50 -0.87 4.56 -4.94
CA ILE A 50 -1.12 3.29 -5.63
C ILE A 50 -2.20 2.55 -4.85
N ASP A 51 -3.40 2.47 -5.42
CA ASP A 51 -4.51 1.73 -4.80
C ASP A 51 -4.22 0.22 -4.73
N PHE A 52 -4.87 -0.46 -3.79
CA PHE A 52 -4.87 -1.92 -3.77
C PHE A 52 -5.54 -2.49 -5.01
N LEU A 53 -5.04 -3.65 -5.47
CA LEU A 53 -5.65 -4.33 -6.61
C LEU A 53 -6.71 -5.32 -6.11
N THR A 54 -7.89 -5.26 -6.70
CA THR A 54 -8.97 -6.22 -6.44
C THR A 54 -8.92 -7.36 -7.46
N LYS A 55 -8.92 -8.60 -6.98
CA LYS A 55 -9.06 -9.80 -7.82
C LYS A 55 -10.52 -9.99 -8.24
N ASP A 56 -10.78 -10.84 -9.24
CA ASP A 56 -12.14 -11.16 -9.71
C ASP A 56 -13.07 -11.72 -8.61
N ASN A 57 -12.50 -12.34 -7.57
CA ASN A 57 -13.23 -12.86 -6.42
C ASN A 57 -13.45 -11.81 -5.30
N GLY A 58 -13.04 -10.56 -5.50
CA GLY A 58 -13.14 -9.49 -4.51
C GLY A 58 -11.98 -9.40 -3.52
N ASP A 59 -11.02 -10.33 -3.54
CA ASP A 59 -9.85 -10.27 -2.66
C ASP A 59 -8.89 -9.15 -3.06
N LEU A 60 -8.41 -8.42 -2.06
CA LEU A 60 -7.36 -7.42 -2.25
C LEU A 60 -5.98 -8.08 -2.33
N HIS A 61 -5.12 -7.58 -3.20
CA HIS A 61 -3.73 -7.99 -3.29
C HIS A 61 -2.80 -6.82 -3.58
N ILE A 62 -1.53 -7.06 -3.25
CA ILE A 62 -0.50 -6.04 -3.28
C ILE A 62 -0.08 -5.83 -4.74
N PRO A 63 -0.04 -4.57 -5.22
CA PRO A 63 0.42 -4.24 -6.56
C PRO A 63 1.83 -4.79 -6.82
N PRO A 64 2.11 -5.44 -7.98
CA PRO A 64 3.44 -5.98 -8.29
C PRO A 64 4.56 -4.93 -8.26
N ILE A 65 4.23 -3.66 -8.56
CA ILE A 65 5.17 -2.53 -8.56
C ILE A 65 5.87 -2.33 -7.21
N ILE A 66 5.24 -2.74 -6.10
CA ILE A 66 5.84 -2.71 -4.76
C ILE A 66 7.12 -3.55 -4.73
N GLY A 67 7.15 -4.68 -5.45
CA GLY A 67 8.31 -5.56 -5.54
C GLY A 67 9.52 -4.97 -6.27
N HIS A 68 9.37 -3.82 -6.95
CA HIS A 68 10.48 -3.08 -7.55
C HIS A 68 11.23 -2.20 -6.53
N TYR A 69 10.70 -2.05 -5.32
CA TYR A 69 11.26 -1.24 -4.25
C TYR A 69 11.60 -2.06 -2.97
N PRO A 70 12.33 -3.19 -3.09
CA PRO A 70 12.52 -4.16 -2.00
C PRO A 70 13.24 -3.60 -0.76
N ASP A 71 14.08 -2.60 -0.95
CA ASP A 71 14.88 -1.96 0.12
C ASP A 71 14.26 -0.65 0.63
N SER A 72 13.17 -0.19 0.00
CA SER A 72 12.50 1.05 0.38
C SER A 72 11.47 0.79 1.48
N ILE A 73 11.17 1.80 2.29
CA ILE A 73 9.99 1.77 3.15
C ILE A 73 8.81 2.21 2.30
N ILE A 74 7.78 1.37 2.21
CA ILE A 74 6.56 1.68 1.47
C ILE A 74 5.60 2.38 2.41
N ASP A 75 5.17 3.59 2.06
CA ASP A 75 4.15 4.28 2.82
C ASP A 75 2.77 3.67 2.51
N VAL A 76 1.95 3.54 3.55
CA VAL A 76 0.60 3.01 3.49
C VAL A 76 -0.35 4.17 3.65
N VAL A 77 -1.25 4.34 2.68
CA VAL A 77 -2.20 5.44 2.66
C VAL A 77 -3.40 5.06 3.52
N PRO A 78 -3.68 5.80 4.61
CA PRO A 78 -4.89 5.60 5.37
C PRO A 78 -6.09 6.09 4.55
N GLY A 79 -7.17 5.33 4.59
CA GLY A 79 -8.49 5.81 4.20
C GLY A 79 -8.85 7.00 5.07
N ALA A 80 -9.52 7.99 4.49
CA ALA A 80 -10.00 9.11 5.27
C ALA A 80 -10.86 8.57 6.42
N GLU A 81 -10.48 8.86 7.67
CA GLU A 81 -11.50 8.99 8.71
C GLU A 81 -12.49 10.03 8.17
N GLU A 82 -13.79 9.70 8.14
CA GLU A 82 -14.84 10.68 7.87
C GLU A 82 -14.61 11.88 8.81
N GLY A 83 -13.93 12.93 8.34
CA GLY A 83 -13.58 14.06 9.21
C GLY A 83 -12.32 14.85 8.89
N SER A 84 -11.45 14.47 7.95
CA SER A 84 -10.32 15.34 7.57
C SER A 84 -10.07 15.35 6.06
N SER A 85 -10.93 16.12 5.38
CA SER A 85 -10.68 16.66 4.06
C SER A 85 -9.42 17.54 4.09
N HIS A 86 -8.28 17.04 3.57
CA HIS A 86 -7.13 17.87 3.16
C HIS A 86 -6.31 17.19 2.04
N ARG A 87 -6.97 16.57 1.06
CA ARG A 87 -6.36 16.44 -0.27
C ARG A 87 -6.79 17.65 -1.08
N PRO A 88 -5.91 18.66 -1.32
CA PRO A 88 -6.18 19.61 -2.38
C PRO A 88 -6.16 18.81 -3.69
N ARG A 89 -7.34 18.50 -4.22
CA ARG A 89 -7.46 18.13 -5.63
C ARG A 89 -6.92 19.32 -6.42
N GLY A 90 -6.05 19.03 -7.40
CA GLY A 90 -5.52 20.01 -8.34
C GLY A 90 -6.60 20.79 -9.07
N PRO A 91 -6.18 21.76 -9.90
CA PRO A 91 -6.62 23.14 -9.85
C PRO A 91 -8.14 23.31 -9.95
N GLN A 92 -8.67 24.17 -9.06
CA GLN A 92 -10.06 24.63 -9.11
C GLN A 92 -10.38 25.25 -10.47
N ALA A 93 -11.58 24.89 -10.95
CA ALA A 93 -12.46 25.60 -11.87
C ALA A 93 -11.87 26.82 -12.61
N VAL A 94 -11.75 26.71 -13.94
CA VAL A 94 -11.90 27.89 -14.80
C VAL A 94 -13.39 28.13 -15.02
N MET A 95 -13.80 29.31 -14.59
CA MET A 95 -15.12 29.90 -14.80
C MET A 95 -15.29 30.21 -16.29
N SER A 96 -16.49 29.97 -16.83
CA SER A 96 -17.20 30.82 -17.80
C SER A 96 -18.64 30.33 -17.95
#